data_AF-A0A966LVY6-F1
#
_entry.id   AF-A0A966LVY6-F1
#
_cell.length_a   1.000
_cell.length_b   1.000
_cell.length_c   1.000
_cell.angle_alpha   90.00
_cell.angle_beta   90.00
_cell.angle_gamma   90.00
#
_symmetry.space_group_name_H-M   'P 1'
#
loop_
_entity.id
_entity.type
_entity.pdbx_description
1 polymer ?
#
loop_
_entity_poly.entity_id
_entity_poly.type
_entity_poly.pdbx_seq_one_letter_code
_entity_poly.pdbx_strand_id
1 'polypeptide(L)'
;MTQTALSAYATRIDRLMGSDTVTFDRTKAHTNTVIGALHHVQFTTFTANFDARIQRLKNWSNGDTNAHGFVAHALNELPSEKNWDGAYSELAAADYIATVCNIPAKYLNFDQSQPASMTLASEMGMTNVDYDFGIRGGLCYLDVKVLSDKSRQIVEGIVKQTKKKLGLEQLQILSFFPTDTDYSEFTDNRAALLTELESSLSGGKKPKSIQSKIIPELKYEPVWNSGVYSHATSYSPDQHADAHHKLLFQHAKKFHRTRPTLLIFVQFPWSGEPLVPMKSEALPKRFFSSMCSRFFTGYDGSRLLGSQLLGKVQTSITADAITRKLAGVIFLEDATITSEQPDSANVTASFYMNPRFHRRFLSAPICLYLRQKAQNLRR
;
A
#
# COMPACT_ATOMS: atom_id res chain seq x y z
N MET A 1 -24.41 -27.39 8.32
CA MET A 1 -23.06 -27.13 7.77
C MET A 1 -22.68 -25.72 8.14
N THR A 2 -21.52 -25.50 8.76
CA THR A 2 -21.02 -24.16 9.09
C THR A 2 -20.71 -23.42 7.80
N GLN A 3 -21.25 -22.21 7.61
CA GLN A 3 -20.98 -21.38 6.43
C GLN A 3 -19.48 -21.05 6.35
N THR A 4 -18.86 -21.20 5.17
CA THR A 4 -17.45 -20.80 4.99
C THR A 4 -17.31 -19.27 5.05
N ALA A 5 -16.11 -18.78 5.40
CA ALA A 5 -15.84 -17.34 5.43
C ALA A 5 -16.12 -16.65 4.08
N LEU A 6 -15.76 -17.30 2.96
CA LEU A 6 -16.05 -16.80 1.62
C LEU A 6 -17.54 -16.83 1.26
N SER A 7 -18.27 -17.88 1.66
CA SER A 7 -19.73 -17.91 1.48
C SER A 7 -20.42 -16.81 2.30
N ALA A 8 -19.96 -16.57 3.53
CA ALA A 8 -20.47 -15.49 4.37
C ALA A 8 -20.17 -14.11 3.78
N TYR A 9 -18.95 -13.89 3.28
CA TYR A 9 -18.57 -12.68 2.56
C TYR A 9 -19.41 -12.47 1.29
N ALA A 10 -19.59 -13.51 0.47
CA ALA A 10 -20.41 -13.43 -0.73
C ALA A 10 -21.85 -13.02 -0.42
N THR A 11 -22.45 -13.66 0.59
CA THR A 11 -23.81 -13.33 1.07
C THR A 11 -23.90 -11.88 1.54
N ARG A 12 -22.87 -11.39 2.24
CA ARG A 12 -22.79 -10.01 2.71
C ARG A 12 -22.73 -9.01 1.54
N ILE A 13 -21.90 -9.28 0.53
CA ILE A 13 -21.79 -8.42 -0.65
C ILE A 13 -23.08 -8.44 -1.48
N ASP A 14 -23.66 -9.61 -1.74
CA ASP A 14 -24.92 -9.73 -2.47
C ASP A 14 -26.05 -8.94 -1.77
N ARG A 15 -26.10 -8.96 -0.43
CA ARG A 15 -27.04 -8.16 0.35
C ARG A 15 -26.80 -6.65 0.21
N LEU A 16 -25.55 -6.21 0.23
CA LEU A 16 -25.20 -4.79 0.20
C LEU A 16 -25.32 -4.21 -1.21
N MET A 17 -24.72 -4.86 -2.21
CA MET A 17 -24.61 -4.35 -3.58
C MET A 17 -25.80 -4.76 -4.47
N GLY A 18 -26.37 -5.95 -4.24
CA GLY A 18 -27.39 -6.57 -5.09
C GLY A 18 -26.97 -8.00 -5.45
N SER A 19 -27.96 -8.85 -5.77
CA SER A 19 -27.71 -10.23 -6.18
C SER A 19 -26.76 -10.30 -7.39
N ASP A 20 -25.97 -11.38 -7.44
CA ASP A 20 -25.05 -11.69 -8.55
C ASP A 20 -23.88 -10.69 -8.72
N THR A 21 -23.62 -9.82 -7.74
CA THR A 21 -22.42 -8.97 -7.73
C THR A 21 -21.15 -9.82 -7.61
N VAL A 22 -21.23 -10.94 -6.90
CA VAL A 22 -20.11 -11.83 -6.61
C VAL A 22 -19.93 -12.89 -7.69
N THR A 23 -18.72 -12.94 -8.28
CA THR A 23 -18.34 -13.86 -9.36
C THR A 23 -17.25 -14.87 -8.98
N PHE A 24 -16.60 -14.71 -7.82
CA PHE A 24 -15.60 -15.67 -7.33
C PHE A 24 -16.22 -16.98 -6.81
N ASP A 25 -15.42 -18.05 -6.81
CA ASP A 25 -15.83 -19.36 -6.30
C ASP A 25 -16.02 -19.34 -4.77
N ARG A 26 -17.30 -19.45 -4.37
CA ARG A 26 -17.76 -19.43 -2.98
C ARG A 26 -17.35 -20.67 -2.18
N THR A 27 -16.95 -21.75 -2.86
CA THR A 27 -16.67 -23.06 -2.23
C THR A 27 -15.23 -23.19 -1.74
N LYS A 28 -14.34 -22.28 -2.14
CA LYS A 28 -12.94 -22.31 -1.71
C LYS A 28 -12.82 -22.09 -0.20
N ALA A 29 -11.78 -22.69 0.39
CA ALA A 29 -11.51 -22.61 1.82
C ALA A 29 -10.48 -21.52 2.20
N HIS A 30 -9.89 -20.83 1.23
CA HIS A 30 -8.91 -19.76 1.50
C HIS A 30 -9.58 -18.51 2.07
N THR A 31 -8.84 -17.80 2.93
CA THR A 31 -9.26 -16.52 3.50
C THR A 31 -8.02 -15.65 3.70
N ASN A 32 -8.16 -14.35 3.52
CA ASN A 32 -7.18 -13.36 3.97
C ASN A 32 -7.67 -12.68 5.25
N THR A 33 -6.92 -11.68 5.72
CA THR A 33 -7.21 -10.97 6.96
C THR A 33 -8.56 -10.25 6.94
N VAL A 34 -8.91 -9.61 5.81
CA VAL A 34 -10.19 -8.89 5.66
C VAL A 34 -11.36 -9.88 5.71
N ILE A 35 -11.32 -10.91 4.87
CA ILE A 35 -12.38 -11.92 4.80
C ILE A 35 -12.52 -12.67 6.14
N GLY A 36 -11.40 -12.98 6.79
CA GLY A 36 -11.38 -13.64 8.08
C GLY A 36 -12.02 -12.77 9.16
N ALA A 37 -11.63 -11.49 9.23
CA ALA A 37 -12.20 -10.54 10.18
C ALA A 37 -13.72 -10.37 9.99
N LEU A 38 -14.21 -10.25 8.75
CA LEU A 38 -15.64 -10.13 8.45
C LEU A 38 -16.47 -11.37 8.85
N HIS A 39 -15.82 -12.52 9.02
CA HIS A 39 -16.44 -13.76 9.44
C HIS A 39 -16.41 -13.98 10.97
N HIS A 40 -15.53 -13.27 11.69
CA HIS A 40 -15.35 -13.45 13.14
C HIS A 40 -16.12 -12.42 13.97
N VAL A 41 -16.85 -12.90 14.98
CA VAL A 41 -17.65 -12.06 15.90
C VAL A 41 -16.83 -11.04 16.71
N GLN A 42 -15.51 -11.22 16.82
CA GLN A 42 -14.64 -10.31 17.56
C GLN A 42 -14.37 -8.98 16.81
N PHE A 43 -14.69 -8.90 15.51
CA PHE A 43 -14.42 -7.75 14.66
C PHE A 43 -15.72 -7.02 14.26
N THR A 44 -16.68 -6.90 15.18
CA THR A 44 -17.98 -6.24 14.93
C THR A 44 -17.82 -4.79 14.48
N THR A 45 -16.94 -4.02 15.11
CA THR A 45 -16.65 -2.62 14.74
C THR A 45 -16.16 -2.51 13.29
N PHE A 46 -15.14 -3.30 12.95
CA PHE A 46 -14.65 -3.38 11.57
C PHE A 46 -15.75 -3.77 10.59
N THR A 47 -16.56 -4.76 10.96
CA THR A 47 -17.66 -5.26 10.15
C THR A 47 -18.70 -4.17 9.85
N ALA A 48 -19.09 -3.39 10.86
CA ALA A 48 -20.03 -2.28 10.70
C ALA A 48 -19.46 -1.18 9.79
N ASN A 49 -18.20 -0.80 10.00
CA ASN A 49 -17.53 0.23 9.20
C ASN A 49 -17.33 -0.22 7.75
N PHE A 50 -17.00 -1.49 7.52
CA PHE A 50 -16.90 -2.07 6.19
C PHE A 50 -18.25 -2.05 5.46
N ASP A 51 -19.32 -2.53 6.11
CA ASP A 51 -20.67 -2.52 5.53
C ASP A 51 -21.10 -1.08 5.15
N ALA A 52 -20.83 -0.11 6.03
CA ALA A 52 -21.14 1.30 5.78
C ALA A 52 -20.35 1.87 4.59
N ARG A 53 -19.05 1.55 4.48
CA ARG A 53 -18.23 1.91 3.31
C ARG A 53 -18.84 1.38 2.01
N ILE A 54 -19.20 0.10 1.97
CA ILE A 54 -19.79 -0.49 0.76
C ILE A 54 -21.11 0.18 0.41
N GLN A 55 -21.95 0.50 1.40
CA GLN A 55 -23.20 1.22 1.16
C GLN A 55 -22.98 2.63 0.61
N ARG A 56 -21.99 3.37 1.11
CA ARG A 56 -21.63 4.69 0.57
C ARG A 56 -21.12 4.60 -0.87
N LEU A 57 -20.26 3.63 -1.15
CA LEU A 57 -19.74 3.38 -2.50
C LEU A 57 -20.84 2.96 -3.49
N LYS A 58 -21.79 2.13 -3.05
CA LYS A 58 -22.98 1.79 -3.84
C LYS A 58 -23.78 3.03 -4.19
N ASN A 59 -24.08 3.86 -3.20
CA ASN A 59 -24.87 5.08 -3.41
C ASN A 59 -24.14 6.07 -4.33
N TRP A 60 -22.83 6.21 -4.15
CA TRP A 60 -21.98 7.09 -4.96
C TRP A 60 -21.83 6.63 -6.41
N SER A 61 -21.75 5.32 -6.65
CA SER A 61 -21.68 4.73 -7.98
C SER A 61 -23.05 4.55 -8.66
N ASN A 62 -24.15 4.86 -7.97
CA ASN A 62 -25.49 4.66 -8.48
C ASN A 62 -25.72 5.47 -9.77
N GLY A 63 -26.10 4.79 -10.85
CA GLY A 63 -26.30 5.40 -12.17
C GLY A 63 -25.02 5.66 -12.98
N ASP A 64 -23.82 5.32 -12.47
CA ASP A 64 -22.57 5.35 -13.24
C ASP A 64 -21.99 3.93 -13.36
N THR A 65 -22.20 3.29 -14.52
CA THR A 65 -21.79 1.90 -14.78
C THR A 65 -20.29 1.68 -14.62
N ASN A 66 -19.45 2.67 -14.94
CA ASN A 66 -18.01 2.54 -14.81
C ASN A 66 -17.59 2.54 -13.34
N ALA A 67 -18.14 3.46 -12.54
CA ALA A 67 -17.88 3.48 -11.10
C ALA A 67 -18.42 2.24 -10.40
N HIS A 68 -19.61 1.78 -10.80
CA HIS A 68 -20.21 0.57 -10.24
C HIS A 68 -19.38 -0.67 -10.57
N GLY A 69 -18.91 -0.77 -11.83
CA GLY A 69 -18.02 -1.84 -12.28
C GLY A 69 -16.69 -1.87 -11.53
N PHE A 70 -16.07 -0.71 -11.29
CA PHE A 70 -14.86 -0.59 -10.50
C PHE A 70 -15.05 -1.09 -9.06
N VAL A 71 -16.12 -0.65 -8.37
CA VAL A 71 -16.42 -1.10 -7.00
C VAL A 71 -16.68 -2.61 -6.98
N ALA A 72 -17.47 -3.13 -7.93
CA ALA A 72 -17.75 -4.56 -8.03
C ALA A 72 -16.47 -5.38 -8.31
N HIS A 73 -15.58 -4.89 -9.18
CA HIS A 73 -14.30 -5.53 -9.45
C HIS A 73 -13.43 -5.63 -8.19
N ALA A 74 -13.24 -4.51 -7.48
CA ALA A 74 -12.45 -4.51 -6.24
C ALA A 74 -13.06 -5.43 -5.16
N LEU A 75 -14.39 -5.48 -5.04
CA LEU A 75 -15.07 -6.43 -4.13
C LEU A 75 -14.85 -7.90 -4.51
N ASN A 76 -14.68 -8.20 -5.80
CA ASN A 76 -14.39 -9.56 -6.29
C ASN A 76 -12.90 -9.92 -6.20
N GLU A 77 -12.00 -8.94 -6.21
CA GLU A 77 -10.56 -9.15 -5.96
C GLU A 77 -10.23 -9.25 -4.46
N LEU A 78 -11.08 -8.73 -3.57
CA LEU A 78 -10.85 -8.77 -2.12
C LEU A 78 -10.59 -10.18 -1.56
N PRO A 79 -11.20 -11.27 -2.04
CA PRO A 79 -10.83 -12.64 -1.64
C PRO A 79 -9.45 -13.13 -2.07
N SER A 80 -8.81 -12.49 -3.06
CA SER A 80 -7.55 -12.94 -3.67
C SER A 80 -6.44 -13.13 -2.63
N GLU A 81 -5.66 -14.22 -2.75
CA GLU A 81 -4.49 -14.43 -1.90
C GLU A 81 -3.36 -13.43 -2.17
N LYS A 82 -3.33 -12.85 -3.38
CA LYS A 82 -2.23 -11.99 -3.86
C LYS A 82 -2.56 -10.52 -3.91
N ASN A 83 -3.82 -10.17 -4.22
CA ASN A 83 -4.20 -8.79 -4.59
C ASN A 83 -5.16 -8.11 -3.61
N TRP A 84 -5.56 -8.79 -2.52
CA TRP A 84 -6.59 -8.28 -1.62
C TRP A 84 -6.24 -6.91 -1.01
N ASP A 85 -4.96 -6.65 -0.75
CA ASP A 85 -4.47 -5.42 -0.13
C ASP A 85 -4.60 -4.22 -1.08
N GLY A 86 -4.31 -4.43 -2.36
CA GLY A 86 -4.55 -3.47 -3.45
C GLY A 86 -6.04 -3.15 -3.58
N ALA A 87 -6.87 -4.19 -3.74
CA ALA A 87 -8.32 -4.03 -3.88
C ALA A 87 -8.97 -3.33 -2.68
N TYR A 88 -8.53 -3.66 -1.46
CA TYR A 88 -8.99 -2.96 -0.25
C TYR A 88 -8.59 -1.47 -0.27
N SER A 89 -7.36 -1.17 -0.67
CA SER A 89 -6.84 0.21 -0.72
C SER A 89 -7.58 1.05 -1.75
N GLU A 90 -7.91 0.47 -2.90
CA GLU A 90 -8.74 1.09 -3.93
C GLU A 90 -10.13 1.44 -3.40
N LEU A 91 -10.79 0.53 -2.66
CA LEU A 91 -12.08 0.80 -2.02
C LEU A 91 -11.97 1.93 -0.97
N ALA A 92 -10.91 1.93 -0.16
CA ALA A 92 -10.68 2.98 0.83
C ALA A 92 -10.46 4.36 0.17
N ALA A 93 -9.65 4.40 -0.90
CA ALA A 93 -9.40 5.61 -1.66
C ALA A 93 -10.66 6.12 -2.37
N ALA A 94 -11.45 5.23 -2.97
CA ALA A 94 -12.72 5.59 -3.60
C ALA A 94 -13.73 6.14 -2.58
N ASP A 95 -13.86 5.53 -1.41
CA ASP A 95 -14.77 6.00 -0.35
C ASP A 95 -14.35 7.39 0.15
N TYR A 96 -13.04 7.62 0.34
CA TYR A 96 -12.52 8.93 0.70
C TYR A 96 -12.81 10.00 -0.37
N ILE A 97 -12.60 9.66 -1.66
CA ILE A 97 -12.90 10.55 -2.79
C ILE A 97 -14.40 10.86 -2.87
N ALA A 98 -15.24 9.86 -2.66
CA ALA A 98 -16.70 9.98 -2.72
C ALA A 98 -17.24 10.86 -1.59
N THR A 99 -16.77 10.63 -0.36
CA THR A 99 -17.40 11.15 0.86
C THR A 99 -16.74 12.41 1.40
N VAL A 100 -15.41 12.44 1.44
CA VAL A 100 -14.64 13.54 2.03
C VAL A 100 -14.30 14.58 0.97
N CYS A 101 -13.81 14.13 -0.19
CA CYS A 101 -13.56 15.04 -1.31
C CYS A 101 -14.86 15.48 -2.00
N ASN A 102 -15.96 14.76 -1.76
CA ASN A 102 -17.28 15.00 -2.37
C ASN A 102 -17.20 15.11 -3.91
N ILE A 103 -16.47 14.19 -4.54
CA ILE A 103 -16.30 14.16 -6.00
C ILE A 103 -17.29 13.15 -6.57
N PRO A 104 -18.27 13.59 -7.38
CA PRO A 104 -19.20 12.66 -8.02
C PRO A 104 -18.48 11.67 -8.97
N ALA A 105 -18.95 10.42 -8.98
CA ALA A 105 -18.44 9.34 -9.83
C ALA A 105 -18.29 9.74 -11.31
N LYS A 106 -19.27 10.50 -11.84
CA LYS A 106 -19.27 10.99 -13.23
C LYS A 106 -18.10 11.89 -13.61
N TYR A 107 -17.25 12.32 -12.68
CA TYR A 107 -16.02 13.08 -12.98
C TYR A 107 -14.77 12.22 -13.02
N LEU A 108 -14.91 10.94 -12.70
CA LEU A 108 -13.83 9.97 -12.70
C LEU A 108 -13.95 9.04 -13.91
N ASN A 109 -12.79 8.55 -14.29
CA ASN A 109 -12.57 7.36 -15.08
C ASN A 109 -11.80 6.38 -14.20
N PHE A 110 -12.08 5.09 -14.34
CA PHE A 110 -11.42 4.03 -13.60
C PHE A 110 -10.60 3.18 -14.58
N ASP A 111 -9.61 2.46 -14.06
CA ASP A 111 -8.78 1.51 -14.81
C ASP A 111 -8.27 2.06 -16.15
N GLN A 112 -7.70 3.26 -16.11
CA GLN A 112 -7.28 3.98 -17.31
C GLN A 112 -5.92 3.49 -17.78
N SER A 113 -5.90 2.78 -18.90
CA SER A 113 -4.65 2.46 -19.58
C SER A 113 -4.18 3.61 -20.46
N GLN A 114 -2.90 3.96 -20.39
CA GLN A 114 -2.24 4.98 -21.20
C GLN A 114 -1.02 4.39 -21.92
N PRO A 115 -0.73 4.82 -23.17
CA PRO A 115 0.50 4.46 -23.84
C PRO A 115 1.73 4.87 -23.03
N ALA A 116 2.73 3.99 -22.93
CA ALA A 116 3.95 4.27 -22.18
C ALA A 116 4.70 5.50 -22.69
N SER A 117 4.55 5.85 -23.97
CA SER A 117 5.10 7.08 -24.58
C SER A 117 4.62 8.37 -23.90
N MET A 118 3.47 8.34 -23.21
CA MET A 118 2.91 9.46 -22.47
C MET A 118 3.49 9.61 -21.06
N THR A 119 4.22 8.60 -20.59
CA THR A 119 4.73 8.48 -19.22
C THR A 119 6.25 8.25 -19.21
N LEU A 120 6.84 8.14 -18.03
CA LEU A 120 8.25 7.71 -17.92
C LEU A 120 8.43 6.20 -18.13
N ALA A 121 7.36 5.42 -18.26
CA ALA A 121 7.46 3.98 -18.48
C ALA A 121 8.09 3.61 -19.84
N SER A 122 8.03 4.50 -20.84
CA SER A 122 8.72 4.29 -22.12
C SER A 122 10.23 4.14 -21.94
N GLU A 123 10.80 4.82 -20.94
CA GLU A 123 12.22 4.69 -20.60
C GLU A 123 12.54 3.33 -20.00
N MET A 124 11.54 2.62 -19.49
CA MET A 124 11.65 1.36 -18.77
C MET A 124 11.27 0.16 -19.66
N GLY A 125 11.17 0.36 -20.98
CA GLY A 125 10.81 -0.69 -21.94
C GLY A 125 9.35 -1.16 -21.87
N MET A 126 8.46 -0.41 -21.20
CA MET A 126 7.05 -0.76 -21.10
C MET A 126 6.25 -0.26 -22.31
N THR A 127 5.11 -0.90 -22.58
CA THR A 127 4.19 -0.53 -23.68
C THR A 127 3.03 0.33 -23.21
N ASN A 128 2.45 0.02 -22.06
CA ASN A 128 1.33 0.73 -21.45
C ASN A 128 1.52 0.88 -19.95
N VAL A 129 0.75 1.80 -19.38
CA VAL A 129 0.66 2.06 -17.96
C VAL A 129 -0.78 2.29 -17.56
N ASP A 130 -1.23 1.57 -16.55
CA ASP A 130 -2.59 1.73 -16.02
C ASP A 130 -2.63 2.73 -14.85
N TYR A 131 -3.78 3.32 -14.61
CA TYR A 131 -4.04 4.17 -13.45
C TYR A 131 -5.38 3.78 -12.84
N ASP A 132 -5.43 3.71 -11.52
CA ASP A 132 -6.64 3.29 -10.80
C ASP A 132 -7.75 4.35 -10.94
N PHE A 133 -7.36 5.64 -10.96
CA PHE A 133 -8.28 6.75 -11.24
C PHE A 133 -7.71 7.75 -12.25
N GLY A 134 -8.57 8.24 -13.12
CA GLY A 134 -8.33 9.41 -13.96
C GLY A 134 -9.44 10.43 -13.76
N ILE A 135 -9.10 11.71 -13.70
CA ILE A 135 -10.10 12.77 -13.79
C ILE A 135 -10.50 12.93 -15.25
N ARG A 136 -11.80 12.85 -15.55
CA ARG A 136 -12.35 12.96 -16.91
C ARG A 136 -11.74 14.14 -17.66
N GLY A 137 -11.39 13.90 -18.93
CA GLY A 137 -10.64 14.85 -19.76
C GLY A 137 -9.12 14.81 -19.55
N GLY A 138 -8.58 13.82 -18.83
CA GLY A 138 -7.14 13.63 -18.62
C GLY A 138 -6.51 14.77 -17.81
N LEU A 139 -7.27 15.33 -16.85
CA LEU A 139 -6.85 16.51 -16.09
C LEU A 139 -5.87 16.17 -14.96
N CYS A 140 -5.94 14.95 -14.44
CA CYS A 140 -5.06 14.38 -13.43
C CYS A 140 -5.21 12.86 -13.43
N TYR A 141 -4.13 12.15 -13.19
CA TYR A 141 -4.12 10.71 -12.96
C TYR A 141 -3.76 10.41 -11.51
N LEU A 142 -4.38 9.38 -10.93
CA LEU A 142 -4.11 8.93 -9.57
C LEU A 142 -3.85 7.42 -9.59
N ASP A 143 -2.87 7.01 -8.81
CA ASP A 143 -2.47 5.61 -8.64
C ASP A 143 -2.39 5.33 -7.14
N VAL A 144 -3.19 4.36 -6.70
CA VAL A 144 -3.32 3.89 -5.32
C VAL A 144 -2.28 2.82 -5.05
N LYS A 145 -1.65 2.92 -3.89
CA LYS A 145 -0.66 1.97 -3.42
C LYS A 145 -0.89 1.70 -1.95
N VAL A 146 -0.67 0.46 -1.55
CA VAL A 146 -0.63 0.07 -0.15
C VAL A 146 0.71 0.56 0.42
N LEU A 147 0.69 1.33 1.49
CA LEU A 147 1.90 1.63 2.26
C LEU A 147 2.11 0.50 3.27
N SER A 148 2.97 -0.46 2.91
CA SER A 148 3.17 -1.71 3.65
C SER A 148 4.64 -2.12 3.69
N ASP A 149 5.07 -2.67 4.83
CA ASP A 149 6.39 -3.30 4.98
C ASP A 149 6.32 -4.73 4.45
N LYS A 150 6.17 -4.88 3.13
CA LYS A 150 6.04 -6.20 2.48
C LYS A 150 7.26 -7.08 2.75
N SER A 151 8.46 -6.48 2.80
CA SER A 151 9.71 -7.17 3.13
C SER A 151 9.62 -7.85 4.50
N ARG A 152 9.22 -7.12 5.55
CA ARG A 152 9.00 -7.70 6.89
C ARG A 152 7.95 -8.79 6.89
N GLN A 153 6.80 -8.56 6.25
CA GLN A 153 5.73 -9.56 6.21
C GLN A 153 6.22 -10.89 5.59
N ILE A 154 7.04 -10.82 4.53
CA ILE A 154 7.63 -11.99 3.90
C ILE A 154 8.61 -12.68 4.86
N VAL A 155 9.52 -11.92 5.48
CA VAL A 155 10.53 -12.44 6.41
C VAL A 155 9.89 -13.08 7.65
N GLU A 156 8.90 -12.44 8.27
CA GLU A 156 8.12 -12.99 9.37
C GLU A 156 7.35 -14.26 8.96
N GLY A 157 6.82 -14.28 7.73
CA GLY A 157 6.19 -15.45 7.15
C GLY A 157 7.17 -16.63 6.98
N ILE A 158 8.41 -16.36 6.56
CA ILE A 158 9.48 -17.36 6.48
C ILE A 158 9.80 -17.91 7.88
N VAL A 159 10.06 -17.02 8.85
CA VAL A 159 10.34 -17.38 10.25
C VAL A 159 9.23 -18.25 10.84
N LYS A 160 7.97 -17.84 10.67
CA LYS A 160 6.80 -18.59 11.17
C LYS A 160 6.70 -19.98 10.55
N GLN A 161 6.93 -20.11 9.24
CA GLN A 161 6.90 -21.39 8.55
C GLN A 161 8.04 -22.31 9.01
N THR A 162 9.27 -21.79 9.11
CA THR A 162 10.41 -22.56 9.62
C THR A 162 10.16 -23.04 11.04
N LYS A 163 9.71 -22.16 11.94
CA LYS A 163 9.39 -22.54 13.33
C LYS A 163 8.38 -23.67 13.41
N LYS A 164 7.29 -23.57 12.65
CA LYS A 164 6.25 -24.60 12.61
C LYS A 164 6.77 -25.93 12.06
N LYS A 165 7.59 -25.90 11.01
CA LYS A 165 8.14 -27.12 10.39
C LYS A 165 9.11 -27.84 11.32
N LEU A 166 9.91 -27.09 12.08
CA LEU A 166 10.93 -27.63 12.97
C LEU A 166 10.44 -27.88 14.41
N GLY A 167 9.17 -27.61 14.73
CA GLY A 167 8.63 -27.72 16.10
C GLY A 167 9.27 -26.73 17.08
N LEU A 168 9.61 -25.53 16.61
CA LEU A 168 10.28 -24.46 17.35
C LEU A 168 9.34 -23.26 17.59
N GLU A 169 8.04 -23.49 17.79
CA GLU A 169 7.03 -22.42 17.89
C GLU A 169 7.32 -21.41 19.01
N GLN A 170 7.98 -21.84 20.07
CA GLN A 170 8.36 -20.99 21.22
C GLN A 170 9.68 -20.22 21.00
N LEU A 171 10.46 -20.56 19.97
CA LEU A 171 11.73 -19.89 19.69
C LEU A 171 11.47 -18.48 19.14
N GLN A 172 12.00 -17.45 19.79
CA GLN A 172 12.00 -16.11 19.22
C GLN A 172 13.15 -16.00 18.21
N ILE A 173 12.87 -15.43 17.04
CA ILE A 173 13.86 -15.14 16.00
C ILE A 173 13.70 -13.69 15.62
N LEU A 174 14.73 -12.89 15.89
CA LEU A 174 14.79 -11.50 15.44
C LEU A 174 15.32 -11.46 14.01
N SER A 175 14.78 -10.59 13.17
CA SER A 175 15.21 -10.42 11.79
C SER A 175 15.64 -8.99 11.54
N PHE A 176 16.75 -8.81 10.84
CA PHE A 176 17.34 -7.52 10.53
C PHE A 176 17.62 -7.45 9.03
N PHE A 177 17.11 -6.40 8.38
CA PHE A 177 17.36 -6.10 6.97
C PHE A 177 17.16 -4.60 6.75
N PRO A 178 17.82 -3.99 5.75
CA PRO A 178 17.60 -2.60 5.39
C PRO A 178 16.15 -2.40 4.95
N THR A 179 15.54 -1.32 5.40
CA THR A 179 14.15 -1.02 5.05
C THR A 179 14.00 -0.53 3.60
N ASP A 180 15.10 -0.19 2.92
CA ASP A 180 15.11 0.22 1.52
C ASP A 180 15.37 -0.95 0.54
N THR A 181 15.56 -2.17 1.04
CA THR A 181 15.66 -3.37 0.19
C THR A 181 14.32 -3.64 -0.50
N ASP A 182 14.35 -3.83 -1.82
CA ASP A 182 13.17 -4.10 -2.63
C ASP A 182 12.50 -5.43 -2.18
N TYR A 183 11.22 -5.35 -1.78
CA TYR A 183 10.47 -6.52 -1.30
C TYR A 183 10.41 -7.67 -2.31
N SER A 184 10.57 -7.38 -3.60
CA SER A 184 10.60 -8.41 -4.62
C SER A 184 11.85 -9.30 -4.52
N GLU A 185 12.98 -8.81 -3.98
CA GLU A 185 14.13 -9.69 -3.68
C GLU A 185 13.76 -10.77 -2.66
N PHE A 186 12.98 -10.42 -1.63
CA PHE A 186 12.46 -11.39 -0.65
C PHE A 186 11.40 -12.30 -1.26
N THR A 187 10.55 -11.76 -2.13
CA THR A 187 9.47 -12.52 -2.78
C THR A 187 10.03 -13.57 -3.73
N ASP A 188 10.94 -13.18 -4.61
CA ASP A 188 11.55 -14.02 -5.64
C ASP A 188 12.40 -15.14 -5.01
N ASN A 189 13.06 -14.83 -3.89
CA ASN A 189 13.93 -15.77 -3.18
C ASN A 189 13.26 -16.49 -2.00
N ARG A 190 11.95 -16.33 -1.79
CA ARG A 190 11.25 -16.79 -0.58
C ARG A 190 11.49 -18.26 -0.27
N ALA A 191 11.41 -19.13 -1.28
CA ALA A 191 11.59 -20.57 -1.11
C ALA A 191 13.05 -20.95 -0.74
N ALA A 192 14.02 -20.26 -1.33
CA ALA A 192 15.43 -20.45 -1.04
C ALA A 192 15.77 -19.95 0.36
N LEU A 193 15.28 -18.77 0.76
CA LEU A 193 15.43 -18.21 2.10
C LEU A 193 14.81 -19.10 3.18
N LEU A 194 13.63 -19.67 2.91
CA LEU A 194 12.99 -20.63 3.81
C LEU A 194 13.87 -21.87 4.01
N THR A 195 14.38 -22.44 2.92
CA THR A 195 15.25 -23.62 2.95
C THR A 195 16.57 -23.33 3.68
N GLU A 196 17.14 -22.15 3.48
CA GLU A 196 18.37 -21.70 4.15
C GLU A 196 18.17 -21.58 5.66
N LEU A 197 17.09 -20.94 6.11
CA LEU A 197 16.79 -20.77 7.53
C LEU A 197 16.49 -22.13 8.18
N GLU A 198 15.73 -23.00 7.52
CA GLU A 198 15.46 -24.36 7.97
C GLU A 198 16.76 -25.16 8.15
N SER A 199 17.63 -25.15 7.14
CA SER A 199 18.90 -25.88 7.16
C SER A 199 19.82 -25.37 8.28
N SER A 200 19.83 -24.06 8.50
CA SER A 200 20.65 -23.41 9.54
C SER A 200 20.20 -23.75 10.96
N LEU A 201 18.92 -24.05 11.16
CA LEU A 201 18.34 -24.39 12.47
C LEU A 201 18.23 -25.89 12.73
N SER A 202 18.24 -26.73 11.68
CA SER A 202 18.03 -28.20 11.80
C SER A 202 19.25 -28.96 12.34
N GLY A 203 20.45 -28.38 12.30
CA GLY A 203 21.71 -29.09 12.54
C GLY A 203 22.07 -29.38 14.00
N GLY A 204 21.15 -29.25 14.96
CA GLY A 204 21.39 -29.44 16.41
C GLY A 204 22.29 -28.38 17.07
N LYS A 205 23.11 -27.67 16.29
CA LYS A 205 23.83 -26.47 16.69
C LYS A 205 22.82 -25.35 16.93
N LYS A 206 23.04 -24.58 18.00
CA LYS A 206 22.24 -23.40 18.36
C LYS A 206 22.98 -22.13 17.91
N PRO A 207 22.87 -21.71 16.63
CA PRO A 207 23.56 -20.52 16.15
C PRO A 207 23.05 -19.26 16.86
N LYS A 208 23.98 -18.37 17.26
CA LYS A 208 23.63 -17.06 17.80
C LYS A 208 23.15 -16.09 16.73
N SER A 209 23.61 -16.28 15.49
CA SER A 209 23.31 -15.43 14.34
C SER A 209 23.41 -16.26 13.08
N ILE A 210 22.54 -15.97 12.11
CA ILE A 210 22.50 -16.57 10.77
C ILE A 210 22.48 -15.41 9.78
N GLN A 211 23.58 -15.23 9.04
CA GLN A 211 23.63 -14.29 7.92
C GLN A 211 23.13 -15.00 6.67
N SER A 212 22.16 -14.41 5.97
CA SER A 212 21.66 -14.98 4.72
C SER A 212 22.72 -14.85 3.63
N LYS A 213 22.90 -15.92 2.85
CA LYS A 213 23.78 -15.94 1.66
C LYS A 213 23.06 -15.50 0.40
N ILE A 214 21.73 -15.49 0.44
CA ILE A 214 20.87 -15.18 -0.70
C ILE A 214 20.63 -13.67 -0.77
N ILE A 215 20.28 -13.06 0.36
CA ILE A 215 20.21 -11.60 0.58
C ILE A 215 21.27 -11.25 1.63
N PRO A 216 22.44 -10.73 1.22
CA PRO A 216 23.58 -10.48 2.11
C PRO A 216 23.29 -9.55 3.29
N GLU A 217 22.28 -8.69 3.19
CA GLU A 217 21.90 -7.73 4.22
C GLU A 217 20.88 -8.29 5.22
N LEU A 218 20.32 -9.47 4.94
CA LEU A 218 19.35 -10.14 5.82
C LEU A 218 20.06 -10.99 6.87
N LYS A 219 19.76 -10.74 8.14
CA LYS A 219 20.31 -11.46 9.30
C LYS A 219 19.19 -11.94 10.20
N TYR A 220 19.32 -13.17 10.71
CA TYR A 220 18.44 -13.75 11.72
C TYR A 220 19.21 -13.99 13.03
N GLU A 221 18.60 -13.66 14.16
CA GLU A 221 19.14 -13.93 15.50
C GLU A 221 18.15 -14.77 16.31
N PRO A 222 18.36 -16.10 16.38
CA PRO A 222 17.54 -16.97 17.20
C PRO A 222 17.88 -16.85 18.69
N VAL A 223 16.86 -16.72 19.53
CA VAL A 223 16.98 -16.55 20.98
C VAL A 223 16.71 -17.87 21.68
N TRP A 224 17.75 -18.67 21.86
CA TRP A 224 17.64 -20.06 22.34
C TRP A 224 17.37 -20.23 23.83
N ASN A 225 17.62 -19.21 24.64
CA ASN A 225 17.56 -19.30 26.10
C ASN A 225 16.26 -18.69 26.63
N SER A 226 15.74 -19.26 27.71
CA SER A 226 14.64 -18.69 28.48
C SER A 226 15.08 -17.36 29.13
N GLY A 227 14.33 -16.30 28.89
CA GLY A 227 14.56 -14.99 29.48
C GLY A 227 13.72 -13.91 28.81
N VAL A 228 13.54 -12.77 29.48
CA VAL A 228 12.92 -11.59 28.88
C VAL A 228 13.98 -10.86 28.07
N TYR A 229 13.97 -11.02 26.76
CA TYR A 229 14.76 -10.18 25.87
C TYR A 229 14.06 -8.84 25.70
N SER A 230 14.62 -7.82 26.35
CA SER A 230 14.19 -6.44 26.18
C SER A 230 15.08 -5.81 25.12
N HIS A 231 14.53 -5.51 23.96
CA HIS A 231 15.22 -4.70 22.95
C HIS A 231 14.54 -3.34 22.90
N ALA A 232 15.29 -2.28 23.23
CA ALA A 232 14.84 -0.91 23.05
C ALA A 232 15.26 -0.46 21.65
N THR A 233 14.30 -0.29 20.74
CA THR A 233 14.53 0.42 19.49
C THR A 233 14.10 1.86 19.65
N SER A 234 14.96 2.80 19.26
CA SER A 234 14.54 4.18 19.05
C SER A 234 14.02 4.32 17.62
N TYR A 235 12.80 4.82 17.47
CA TYR A 235 12.25 5.15 16.15
C TYR A 235 12.56 6.61 15.82
N SER A 236 13.13 6.84 14.63
CA SER A 236 13.34 8.18 14.07
C SER A 236 12.58 8.31 12.75
N PRO A 237 11.50 9.11 12.70
CA PRO A 237 10.77 9.39 11.47
C PRO A 237 11.66 9.89 10.33
N ASP A 238 12.71 10.64 10.65
CA ASP A 238 13.58 11.27 9.64
C ASP A 238 14.61 10.30 9.06
N GLN A 239 15.14 9.38 9.86
CA GLN A 239 15.99 8.28 9.39
C GLN A 239 15.16 7.28 8.60
N HIS A 240 13.94 7.01 9.06
CA HIS A 240 13.00 6.17 8.34
C HIS A 240 12.67 6.74 6.96
N ALA A 241 12.38 8.05 6.88
CA ALA A 241 12.16 8.75 5.63
C ALA A 241 13.37 8.72 4.70
N ASP A 242 14.60 8.72 5.23
CA ASP A 242 15.84 8.64 4.44
C ASP A 242 16.04 7.30 3.75
N ALA A 243 15.52 6.22 4.35
CA ALA A 243 15.51 4.91 3.72
C ALA A 243 14.34 4.79 2.71
N HIS A 244 13.16 5.36 3.02
CA HIS A 244 11.93 5.07 2.29
C HIS A 244 11.58 6.03 1.16
N HIS A 245 12.21 7.21 1.03
CA HIS A 245 11.85 8.14 -0.06
C HIS A 245 12.10 7.55 -1.45
N LYS A 246 12.97 6.53 -1.56
CA LYS A 246 13.20 5.76 -2.79
C LYS A 246 11.96 4.99 -3.26
N LEU A 247 11.01 4.67 -2.38
CA LEU A 247 9.73 4.04 -2.72
C LEU A 247 8.99 4.83 -3.81
N LEU A 248 9.02 6.16 -3.76
CA LEU A 248 8.37 7.01 -4.75
C LEU A 248 8.98 6.85 -6.15
N PHE A 249 10.28 6.55 -6.25
CA PHE A 249 10.88 6.22 -7.54
C PHE A 249 10.30 4.93 -8.12
N GLN A 250 9.95 3.92 -7.29
CA GLN A 250 9.44 2.63 -7.78
C GLN A 250 8.15 2.79 -8.61
N HIS A 251 7.43 3.89 -8.37
CA HIS A 251 6.23 4.26 -9.09
C HIS A 251 6.48 5.24 -10.25
N ALA A 252 7.73 5.57 -10.57
CA ALA A 252 8.06 6.56 -11.60
C ALA A 252 7.51 6.21 -12.99
N LYS A 253 7.32 4.92 -13.30
CA LYS A 253 6.60 4.48 -14.51
C LYS A 253 5.23 5.13 -14.66
N LYS A 254 4.55 5.43 -13.56
CA LYS A 254 3.23 6.09 -13.53
C LYS A 254 3.33 7.59 -13.82
N PHE A 255 4.50 8.21 -13.79
CA PHE A 255 4.58 9.66 -13.90
C PHE A 255 4.36 10.11 -15.34
N HIS A 256 3.25 10.81 -15.55
CA HIS A 256 2.89 11.33 -16.85
C HIS A 256 3.80 12.51 -17.23
N ARG A 257 4.19 12.59 -18.51
CA ARG A 257 5.13 13.63 -18.98
C ARG A 257 4.56 15.05 -18.98
N THR A 258 3.26 15.16 -19.29
CA THR A 258 2.54 16.42 -19.49
C THR A 258 1.32 16.65 -18.58
N ARG A 259 0.83 15.62 -17.86
CA ARG A 259 -0.35 15.71 -16.99
C ARG A 259 0.02 15.52 -15.52
N PRO A 260 -0.69 16.15 -14.57
CA PRO A 260 -0.51 15.87 -13.15
C PRO A 260 -0.73 14.39 -12.83
N THR A 261 0.20 13.82 -12.07
CA THR A 261 0.08 12.48 -11.48
C THR A 261 0.16 12.62 -9.98
N LEU A 262 -0.75 11.95 -9.25
CA LEU A 262 -0.75 11.86 -7.81
C LEU A 262 -0.62 10.39 -7.39
N LEU A 263 0.18 10.13 -6.36
CA LEU A 263 0.16 8.83 -5.69
C LEU A 263 -0.73 8.91 -4.45
N ILE A 264 -1.56 7.90 -4.25
CA ILE A 264 -2.37 7.75 -3.04
C ILE A 264 -1.81 6.54 -2.28
N PHE A 265 -1.15 6.77 -1.16
CA PHE A 265 -0.72 5.71 -0.27
C PHE A 265 -1.78 5.45 0.79
N VAL A 266 -2.30 4.23 0.85
CA VAL A 266 -3.24 3.79 1.87
C VAL A 266 -2.48 3.00 2.93
N GLN A 267 -2.51 3.49 4.16
CA GLN A 267 -2.07 2.79 5.34
C GLN A 267 -3.29 2.19 6.02
N PHE A 268 -3.39 0.86 6.00
CA PHE A 268 -4.47 0.12 6.64
C PHE A 268 -3.89 -0.79 7.74
N PRO A 269 -4.52 -0.94 8.92
CA PRO A 269 -3.87 -1.55 10.08
C PRO A 269 -3.47 -3.03 9.94
N TRP A 270 -3.97 -3.75 8.93
CA TRP A 270 -3.52 -5.12 8.63
C TRP A 270 -2.42 -5.21 7.57
N SER A 271 -2.14 -4.13 6.85
CA SER A 271 -1.07 -4.05 5.85
C SER A 271 0.00 -3.02 6.19
N GLY A 272 -0.23 -2.13 7.15
CA GLY A 272 0.64 -1.00 7.45
C GLY A 272 2.05 -1.42 7.86
N GLU A 273 3.03 -0.58 7.53
CA GLU A 273 4.34 -0.64 8.17
C GLU A 273 4.14 -0.57 9.70
N PRO A 274 4.60 -1.58 10.48
CA PRO A 274 4.54 -1.53 11.94
C PRO A 274 5.36 -0.38 12.56
N LEU A 275 6.07 0.38 11.70
CA LEU A 275 7.14 1.29 12.05
C LEU A 275 6.66 2.68 12.45
N VAL A 276 5.41 3.04 12.14
CA VAL A 276 4.83 4.27 12.66
C VAL A 276 3.84 3.90 13.76
N PRO A 277 4.11 4.23 15.03
CA PRO A 277 3.12 4.05 16.09
C PRO A 277 1.91 4.92 15.75
N MET A 278 0.86 4.33 15.17
CA MET A 278 -0.38 5.06 14.86
C MET A 278 -1.04 5.66 16.10
N LYS A 279 -0.56 5.31 17.30
CA LYS A 279 -0.93 5.92 18.58
C LYS A 279 -0.44 7.36 18.74
N SER A 280 0.55 7.82 17.96
CA SER A 280 1.00 9.21 17.96
C SER A 280 0.66 9.85 16.63
N GLU A 281 -0.21 10.87 16.61
CA GLU A 281 -0.53 11.60 15.38
C GLU A 281 0.67 12.35 14.77
N ALA A 282 1.67 12.69 15.59
CA ALA A 282 2.78 13.53 15.16
C ALA A 282 3.86 12.76 14.37
N LEU A 283 4.08 11.49 14.71
CA LEU A 283 5.14 10.67 14.10
C LEU A 283 4.86 10.31 12.62
N PRO A 284 3.64 9.83 12.23
CA PRO A 284 3.30 9.60 10.82
C PRO A 284 3.44 10.87 10.00
N LYS A 285 2.88 11.99 10.47
CA LYS A 285 2.94 13.28 9.77
C LYS A 285 4.38 13.74 9.55
N ARG A 286 5.26 13.57 10.54
CA ARG A 286 6.70 13.88 10.40
C ARG A 286 7.37 12.96 9.39
N PHE A 287 7.12 11.65 9.45
CA PHE A 287 7.65 10.69 8.48
C PHE A 287 7.21 11.04 7.06
N PHE A 288 5.91 11.21 6.80
CA PHE A 288 5.37 11.54 5.48
C PHE A 288 5.94 12.85 4.94
N SER A 289 6.01 13.89 5.79
CA SER A 289 6.61 15.17 5.43
C SER A 289 8.08 15.03 5.05
N SER A 290 8.87 14.34 5.87
CA SER A 290 10.30 14.13 5.62
C SER A 290 10.52 13.28 4.36
N MET A 291 9.74 12.22 4.15
CA MET A 291 9.82 11.35 2.97
C MET A 291 9.52 12.13 1.68
N CYS A 292 8.43 12.91 1.68
CA CYS A 292 8.07 13.75 0.54
C CYS A 292 9.07 14.88 0.30
N SER A 293 9.59 15.52 1.35
CA SER A 293 10.61 16.57 1.22
C SER A 293 11.88 16.02 0.57
N ARG A 294 12.40 14.88 1.06
CA ARG A 294 13.60 14.23 0.49
C ARG A 294 13.41 13.90 -0.99
N PHE A 295 12.26 13.38 -1.38
CA PHE A 295 11.99 13.08 -2.79
C PHE A 295 11.80 14.35 -3.63
N PHE A 296 10.98 15.31 -3.19
CA PHE A 296 10.68 16.50 -4.00
C PHE A 296 11.88 17.43 -4.15
N THR A 297 12.60 17.72 -3.06
CA THR A 297 13.67 18.73 -3.05
C THR A 297 15.08 18.15 -2.91
N GLY A 298 15.25 16.95 -2.33
CA GLY A 298 16.56 16.36 -2.09
C GLY A 298 17.36 16.00 -3.35
N TYR A 299 16.71 15.97 -4.52
CA TYR A 299 17.35 15.69 -5.81
C TYR A 299 17.44 16.92 -6.73
N ASP A 300 17.20 18.13 -6.21
CA ASP A 300 17.31 19.35 -7.02
C ASP A 300 18.71 19.49 -7.63
N GLY A 301 18.79 19.62 -8.95
CA GLY A 301 20.04 19.69 -9.69
C GLY A 301 20.87 18.39 -9.70
N SER A 302 20.34 17.28 -9.17
CA SER A 302 21.06 16.01 -9.13
C SER A 302 21.26 15.44 -10.53
N ARG A 303 22.52 15.07 -10.82
CA ARG A 303 22.92 14.36 -12.04
C ARG A 303 22.84 12.84 -11.91
N LEU A 304 22.51 12.34 -10.71
CA LEU A 304 22.33 10.92 -10.46
C LEU A 304 21.23 10.37 -11.37
N LEU A 305 21.47 9.23 -12.01
CA LEU A 305 20.46 8.58 -12.85
C LEU A 305 19.42 7.88 -11.98
N GLY A 306 18.18 7.81 -12.46
CA GLY A 306 17.12 7.05 -11.80
C GLY A 306 17.46 5.57 -11.62
N SER A 307 18.23 5.00 -12.57
CA SER A 307 18.73 3.62 -12.50
C SER A 307 19.69 3.37 -11.33
N GLN A 308 20.39 4.40 -10.85
CA GLN A 308 21.26 4.30 -9.67
C GLN A 308 20.46 4.33 -8.36
N LEU A 309 19.21 4.79 -8.42
CA LEU A 309 18.28 4.78 -7.28
C LEU A 309 17.37 3.55 -7.29
N LEU A 310 17.20 2.90 -8.44
CA LEU A 310 16.41 1.71 -8.64
C LEU A 310 17.11 0.74 -9.60
N GLY A 311 17.76 -0.29 -9.05
CA GLY A 311 18.49 -1.27 -9.85
C GLY A 311 17.65 -1.97 -10.92
N LYS A 312 16.33 -2.06 -10.72
CA LYS A 312 15.40 -2.70 -11.66
C LYS A 312 14.92 -1.80 -12.81
N VAL A 313 15.20 -0.50 -12.74
CA VAL A 313 14.73 0.47 -13.74
C VAL A 313 15.92 0.96 -14.56
N GLN A 314 16.05 0.42 -15.77
CA GLN A 314 17.00 0.97 -16.74
C GLN A 314 16.42 2.30 -17.24
N THR A 315 16.99 3.42 -16.82
CA THR A 315 16.61 4.74 -17.33
C THR A 315 17.85 5.64 -17.38
N SER A 316 17.95 6.44 -18.45
CA SER A 316 18.94 7.50 -18.59
C SER A 316 18.45 8.84 -18.01
N ILE A 317 17.23 8.89 -17.49
CA ILE A 317 16.67 10.10 -16.88
C ILE A 317 17.30 10.31 -15.50
N THR A 318 17.66 11.56 -15.20
CA THR A 318 18.17 11.94 -13.88
C THR A 318 17.08 11.90 -12.80
N ALA A 319 17.50 11.69 -11.55
CA ALA A 319 16.63 11.77 -10.40
C ALA A 319 15.90 13.13 -10.31
N ASP A 320 16.57 14.22 -10.67
CA ASP A 320 15.95 15.55 -10.75
C ASP A 320 14.77 15.57 -11.74
N ALA A 321 14.99 15.04 -12.95
CA ALA A 321 13.98 15.04 -13.98
C ALA A 321 12.78 14.13 -13.63
N ILE A 322 13.01 13.02 -12.93
CA ILE A 322 11.95 12.13 -12.42
C ILE A 322 11.11 12.85 -11.35
N THR A 323 11.76 13.42 -10.33
CA THR A 323 11.06 14.00 -9.17
C THR A 323 10.16 15.18 -9.58
N ARG A 324 10.54 15.95 -10.60
CA ARG A 324 9.72 17.04 -11.17
C ARG A 324 8.43 16.58 -11.88
N LYS A 325 8.24 15.28 -12.14
CA LYS A 325 7.04 14.75 -12.82
C LYS A 325 5.91 14.35 -11.88
N LEU A 326 6.23 14.00 -10.64
CA LEU A 326 5.21 13.70 -9.64
C LEU A 326 4.63 15.01 -9.09
N ALA A 327 3.31 15.15 -9.13
CA ALA A 327 2.64 16.38 -8.73
C ALA A 327 2.43 16.46 -7.20
N GLY A 328 2.26 15.32 -6.55
CA GLY A 328 2.07 15.23 -5.10
C GLY A 328 1.76 13.81 -4.65
N VAL A 329 1.69 13.65 -3.33
CA VAL A 329 1.38 12.40 -2.65
C VAL A 329 0.27 12.66 -1.62
N ILE A 330 -0.69 11.74 -1.55
CA ILE A 330 -1.77 11.72 -0.57
C ILE A 330 -1.58 10.47 0.29
N PHE A 331 -1.46 10.63 1.60
CA PHE A 331 -1.46 9.51 2.54
C PHE A 331 -2.85 9.40 3.16
N LEU A 332 -3.45 8.22 3.08
CA LEU A 332 -4.74 7.89 3.67
C LEU A 332 -4.50 6.89 4.81
N GLU A 333 -4.78 7.32 6.04
CA GLU A 333 -4.71 6.48 7.24
C GLU A 333 -6.11 5.95 7.54
N ASP A 334 -6.34 4.67 7.24
CA ASP A 334 -7.64 4.01 7.36
C ASP A 334 -7.87 3.44 8.78
N ALA A 335 -8.73 4.08 9.56
CA ALA A 335 -9.10 3.70 10.91
C ALA A 335 -10.35 2.78 10.99
N THR A 336 -10.77 2.18 9.88
CA THR A 336 -11.99 1.33 9.79
C THR A 336 -12.02 0.18 10.80
N ILE A 337 -10.87 -0.31 11.28
CA ILE A 337 -10.84 -1.38 12.30
C ILE A 337 -11.24 -0.89 13.69
N THR A 338 -10.91 0.36 14.03
CA THR A 338 -11.00 0.88 15.41
C THR A 338 -11.99 2.02 15.57
N SER A 339 -12.47 2.63 14.48
CA SER A 339 -13.42 3.75 14.56
C SER A 339 -14.79 3.28 15.04
N GLU A 340 -15.39 4.04 15.95
CA GLU A 340 -16.76 3.79 16.44
C GLU A 340 -17.82 4.53 15.60
N GLN A 341 -17.41 5.24 14.53
CA GLN A 341 -18.29 6.04 13.68
C GLN A 341 -18.45 5.44 12.28
N PRO A 342 -19.40 4.52 12.06
CA PRO A 342 -19.56 3.84 10.77
C PRO A 342 -19.96 4.76 9.62
N ASP A 343 -20.65 5.87 9.89
CA ASP A 343 -21.12 6.80 8.85
C ASP A 343 -20.00 7.70 8.29
N SER A 344 -18.86 7.77 8.98
CA SER A 344 -17.66 8.46 8.51
C SER A 344 -16.87 7.59 7.53
N ALA A 345 -16.10 8.23 6.65
CA ALA A 345 -15.10 7.54 5.81
C ALA A 345 -14.08 6.76 6.65
N ASN A 346 -13.89 7.16 7.92
CA ASN A 346 -12.89 6.61 8.84
C ASN A 346 -11.47 6.69 8.30
N VAL A 347 -11.21 7.68 7.44
CA VAL A 347 -9.91 7.91 6.81
C VAL A 347 -9.43 9.32 7.14
N THR A 348 -8.23 9.41 7.71
CA THR A 348 -7.50 10.67 7.86
C THR A 348 -6.56 10.83 6.68
N ALA A 349 -6.43 12.05 6.14
CA ALA A 349 -5.59 12.30 4.96
C ALA A 349 -4.54 13.37 5.19
N SER A 350 -3.32 13.10 4.74
CA SER A 350 -2.20 14.05 4.69
C SER A 350 -1.78 14.32 3.24
N PHE A 351 -1.58 15.60 2.90
CA PHE A 351 -1.35 16.04 1.52
C PHE A 351 0.03 16.70 1.37
N TYR A 352 0.83 16.20 0.45
CA TYR A 352 2.16 16.76 0.16
C TYR A 352 2.30 17.06 -1.32
N MET A 353 2.24 18.34 -1.66
CA MET A 353 2.37 18.80 -3.05
C MET A 353 3.83 19.08 -3.39
N ASN A 354 4.25 18.68 -4.58
CA ASN A 354 5.60 18.93 -5.05
C ASN A 354 5.76 20.41 -5.43
N PRO A 355 6.57 21.22 -4.72
CA PRO A 355 6.76 22.63 -5.03
C PRO A 355 7.46 22.85 -6.37
N ARG A 356 8.14 21.84 -6.91
CA ARG A 356 8.91 21.88 -8.16
C ARG A 356 8.12 21.35 -9.35
N PHE A 357 6.88 20.92 -9.12
CA PHE A 357 5.96 20.55 -10.19
C PHE A 357 5.45 21.81 -10.89
N HIS A 358 5.93 22.02 -12.11
CA HIS A 358 5.71 23.24 -12.89
C HIS A 358 4.46 23.20 -13.76
N ARG A 359 3.77 22.04 -13.85
CA ARG A 359 2.52 21.97 -14.61
C ARG A 359 1.39 22.49 -13.74
N ARG A 360 0.53 23.31 -14.33
CA ARG A 360 -0.67 23.76 -13.64
C ARG A 360 -1.62 22.57 -13.53
N PHE A 361 -2.05 22.28 -12.30
CA PHE A 361 -3.31 21.59 -12.13
C PHE A 361 -4.38 22.40 -12.88
N LEU A 362 -5.26 21.76 -13.62
CA LEU A 362 -6.39 22.46 -14.24
C LEU A 362 -7.52 22.62 -13.22
N SER A 363 -8.56 23.36 -13.58
CA SER A 363 -9.72 23.71 -12.73
C SER A 363 -10.65 22.52 -12.43
N ALA A 364 -10.11 21.33 -12.21
CA ALA A 364 -10.89 20.14 -11.88
C ALA A 364 -11.28 20.12 -10.40
N PRO A 365 -12.43 19.53 -10.02
CA PRO A 365 -12.88 19.47 -8.63
C PRO A 365 -11.83 18.91 -7.65
N ILE A 366 -11.20 17.77 -7.97
CA ILE A 366 -10.13 17.21 -7.12
C ILE A 366 -8.94 18.16 -7.03
N CYS A 367 -8.56 18.82 -8.12
CA CYS A 367 -7.45 19.74 -8.15
C CYS A 367 -7.72 20.98 -7.28
N LEU A 368 -8.96 21.47 -7.28
CA LEU A 368 -9.38 22.59 -6.43
C LEU A 368 -9.42 22.18 -4.96
N TYR A 369 -9.99 21.00 -4.66
CA TYR A 369 -9.98 20.42 -3.32
C TYR A 369 -8.54 20.26 -2.79
N LEU A 370 -7.65 19.69 -3.60
CA LEU A 370 -6.24 19.51 -3.27
C LEU A 370 -5.52 20.84 -3.05
N ARG A 371 -5.77 21.86 -3.88
CA ARG A 371 -5.22 23.20 -3.68
C ARG A 371 -5.69 23.81 -2.37
N GLN A 372 -6.98 23.69 -2.03
CA GLN A 372 -7.53 24.21 -0.78
C GLN A 372 -6.87 23.52 0.43
N LYS A 373 -6.73 22.19 0.39
CA LYS A 373 -6.05 21.43 1.45
C LYS A 373 -4.57 21.78 1.56
N ALA A 374 -3.89 21.98 0.43
CA ALA A 374 -2.48 22.38 0.41
C ALA A 374 -2.24 23.82 0.93
N GLN A 375 -3.19 24.74 0.74
CA GLN A 375 -3.09 26.11 1.28
C GLN A 375 -3.19 26.15 2.80
N ASN A 376 -3.98 25.26 3.39
CA ASN A 376 -4.14 25.16 4.83
C ASN A 376 -2.92 24.56 5.55
N LEU A 377 -2.00 23.94 4.82
CA LEU A 377 -0.74 23.38 5.36
C LEU A 377 0.44 24.35 5.27
N ARG A 378 0.25 25.53 4.63
CA ARG A 378 1.28 26.59 4.49
C ARG A 378 1.08 27.76 5.46
N ARG A 379 0.03 27.71 6.27
CA ARG A 379 -0.20 28.60 7.43
C ARG A 379 0.09 27.80 8.68
#